data_AF-A0A8S3J0K3-F1
#
_entry.id   AF-A0A8S3J0K3-F1
#
_cell.length_a   1.000
_cell.length_b   1.000
_cell.length_c   1.000
_cell.angle_alpha   90.00
_cell.angle_beta   90.00
_cell.angle_gamma   90.00
#
_symmetry.space_group_name_H-M   'P 1'
#
loop_
_entity.id
_entity.type
_entity.pdbx_description
1 polymer ?
#
loop_
_entity_poly.entity_id
_entity_poly.type
_entity_poly.pdbx_seq_one_letter_code
_entity_poly.pdbx_strand_id
1 'polypeptide(L)'
;LECSEQLGDLVKTIDATLALSVYLRANVPMKVIQCFAETGQYQKIVLYAKKVNYQPDYIFLLRSIMRINPEQGVQFAQLLVQDNEPLADLTQVVDVFLEQNLIQPCTAFLLDALKNNREDQGHLQTRLLEMNLMQAPQVADAILANNMFTHYDRPHIAQLCEKAGLLQRALEHYT
;
A
#
# COMPACT_ATOMS: atom_id res chain seq x y z
N LEU A 1 -36.27 10.94 -16.63
CA LEU A 1 -35.20 11.34 -15.68
C LEU A 1 -33.88 10.88 -16.28
N GLU A 2 -32.98 11.79 -16.59
CA GLU A 2 -31.60 11.45 -16.92
C GLU A 2 -30.85 11.15 -15.61
N CYS A 3 -30.01 10.12 -15.59
CA CYS A 3 -29.17 9.84 -14.42
C CYS A 3 -28.10 10.93 -14.31
N SER A 4 -27.97 11.54 -13.14
CA SER A 4 -26.99 12.60 -12.86
C SER A 4 -26.23 12.32 -11.57
N GLU A 5 -25.11 13.02 -11.39
CA GLU A 5 -24.35 12.98 -10.12
C GLU A 5 -25.22 13.36 -8.92
N GLN A 6 -26.00 14.43 -9.04
CA GLN A 6 -26.88 14.94 -7.98
C GLN A 6 -27.94 13.91 -7.58
N LEU A 7 -28.49 13.19 -8.56
CA LEU A 7 -29.44 12.11 -8.29
C LEU A 7 -28.76 10.95 -7.56
N GLY A 8 -27.55 10.59 -7.96
CA GLY A 8 -26.76 9.57 -7.29
C GLY A 8 -26.44 9.94 -5.84
N ASP A 9 -26.03 11.18 -5.59
CA ASP A 9 -25.72 11.70 -4.25
C ASP A 9 -26.95 11.65 -3.33
N LEU A 10 -28.13 12.01 -3.85
CA LEU A 10 -29.37 11.92 -3.09
C LEU A 10 -29.71 10.46 -2.75
N VAL A 11 -29.62 9.56 -3.73
CA VAL A 11 -29.92 8.13 -3.55
C VAL A 11 -28.95 7.45 -2.59
N LYS A 12 -27.68 7.86 -2.58
CA LYS A 12 -26.63 7.28 -1.73
C LYS A 12 -26.94 7.40 -0.24
N THR A 13 -27.70 8.42 0.16
CA THR A 13 -28.14 8.60 1.56
C THR A 13 -29.11 7.50 2.04
N ILE A 14 -29.72 6.78 1.11
CA ILE A 14 -30.72 5.74 1.36
C ILE A 14 -30.16 4.36 1.00
N ASP A 15 -29.56 4.22 -0.19
CA ASP A 15 -29.05 2.96 -0.72
C ASP A 15 -27.81 3.17 -1.60
N ALA A 16 -26.66 2.71 -1.10
CA ALA A 16 -25.38 2.80 -1.81
C ALA A 16 -25.31 1.94 -3.09
N THR A 17 -26.04 0.83 -3.15
CA THR A 17 -26.06 -0.08 -4.30
C THR A 17 -26.87 0.53 -5.45
N LEU A 18 -28.01 1.14 -5.11
CA LEU A 18 -28.81 1.86 -6.10
C LEU A 18 -28.06 3.10 -6.61
N ALA A 19 -27.38 3.84 -5.72
CA ALA A 19 -26.56 4.99 -6.10
C ALA A 19 -25.45 4.62 -7.09
N LEU A 20 -24.74 3.49 -6.87
CA LEU A 20 -23.75 2.97 -7.81
C LEU A 20 -24.34 2.79 -9.22
N SER A 21 -25.55 2.25 -9.32
CA SER A 21 -26.23 2.07 -10.62
C SER A 21 -26.57 3.41 -11.28
N VAL A 22 -26.90 4.43 -10.49
CA VAL A 22 -27.14 5.80 -10.98
C VAL A 22 -25.84 6.42 -11.48
N TYR A 23 -24.74 6.35 -10.73
CA TYR A 23 -23.45 6.91 -11.14
C TYR A 23 -22.88 6.23 -12.40
N LEU A 24 -23.07 4.92 -12.54
CA LEU A 24 -22.67 4.18 -13.74
C LEU A 24 -23.41 4.68 -14.98
N ARG A 25 -24.73 4.93 -14.87
CA ARG A 25 -25.55 5.46 -15.97
C ARG A 25 -25.30 6.95 -16.23
N ALA A 26 -24.95 7.70 -15.20
CA ALA A 26 -24.59 9.11 -15.28
C ALA A 26 -23.16 9.33 -15.84
N ASN A 27 -22.39 8.26 -16.04
CA ASN A 27 -21.00 8.30 -16.49
C ASN A 27 -20.12 9.21 -15.62
N VAL A 28 -20.15 9.01 -14.29
CA VAL A 28 -19.35 9.76 -13.31
C VAL A 28 -18.31 8.82 -12.66
N PRO A 29 -17.12 8.62 -13.27
CA PRO A 29 -16.19 7.58 -12.85
C PRO A 29 -15.69 7.74 -11.41
N MET A 30 -15.47 8.98 -10.97
CA MET A 30 -14.99 9.28 -9.61
C MET A 30 -15.95 8.75 -8.54
N LYS A 31 -17.26 8.98 -8.70
CA LYS A 31 -18.28 8.53 -7.74
C LYS A 31 -18.49 7.01 -7.78
N VAL A 32 -18.41 6.40 -8.96
CA VAL A 32 -18.44 4.93 -9.11
C VAL A 32 -17.29 4.29 -8.32
N ILE A 33 -16.08 4.83 -8.47
CA ILE A 33 -14.89 4.35 -7.76
C ILE A 33 -15.01 4.53 -6.25
N GLN A 34 -15.51 5.69 -5.79
CA GLN A 34 -15.78 5.92 -4.37
C GLN A 34 -16.79 4.90 -3.82
N CYS A 35 -17.90 4.64 -4.52
CA CYS A 35 -18.86 3.63 -4.10
C CYS A 35 -18.26 2.22 -4.04
N PHE A 36 -17.42 1.85 -5.01
CA PHE A 36 -16.71 0.57 -4.95
C PHE A 36 -15.74 0.50 -3.77
N ALA A 37 -15.03 1.59 -3.46
CA ALA A 37 -14.11 1.62 -2.34
C ALA A 37 -14.83 1.52 -0.98
N GLU A 38 -15.94 2.23 -0.81
CA GLU A 38 -16.78 2.19 0.39
C GLU A 38 -17.45 0.82 0.61
N THR A 39 -17.74 0.09 -0.48
CA THR A 39 -18.32 -1.25 -0.43
C THR A 39 -17.27 -2.38 -0.45
N GLY A 40 -15.98 -2.05 -0.39
CA GLY A 40 -14.89 -3.03 -0.37
C GLY A 40 -14.65 -3.78 -1.69
N GLN A 41 -15.23 -3.31 -2.80
CA GLN A 41 -15.18 -3.98 -4.11
C GLN A 41 -13.94 -3.55 -4.92
N TYR A 42 -12.75 -3.69 -4.36
CA TYR A 42 -11.50 -3.14 -4.92
C TYR A 42 -11.12 -3.68 -6.30
N GLN A 43 -11.34 -4.97 -6.56
CA GLN A 43 -11.10 -5.55 -7.88
C GLN A 43 -11.95 -4.86 -8.97
N LYS A 44 -13.18 -4.46 -8.63
CA LYS A 44 -14.06 -3.76 -9.58
C LYS A 44 -13.60 -2.34 -9.88
N ILE A 45 -12.89 -1.69 -8.96
CA ILE A 45 -12.29 -0.35 -9.18
C ILE A 45 -11.35 -0.42 -10.37
N VAL A 46 -10.42 -1.38 -10.38
CA VAL A 46 -9.41 -1.52 -11.44
C VAL A 46 -10.05 -1.94 -12.76
N LEU A 47 -10.95 -2.92 -12.73
CA LEU A 47 -11.66 -3.36 -13.93
C LEU A 47 -12.48 -2.23 -14.57
N TYR A 48 -13.18 -1.45 -13.74
CA TYR A 48 -13.97 -0.32 -14.20
C TYR A 48 -13.08 0.79 -14.78
N ALA A 49 -12.03 1.20 -14.05
CA ALA A 49 -11.07 2.21 -14.47
C ALA A 49 -10.48 1.89 -15.87
N LYS A 50 -10.05 0.64 -16.09
CA LYS A 50 -9.57 0.17 -17.39
C LYS A 50 -10.66 0.21 -18.47
N LYS A 51 -11.88 -0.25 -18.14
CA LYS A 51 -12.99 -0.31 -19.10
C LYS A 51 -13.41 1.06 -19.61
N VAL A 52 -13.42 2.08 -18.76
CA VAL A 52 -13.80 3.45 -19.13
C VAL A 52 -12.59 4.34 -19.47
N ASN A 53 -11.38 3.75 -19.53
CA ASN A 53 -10.12 4.44 -19.75
C ASN A 53 -9.92 5.65 -18.82
N TYR A 54 -10.29 5.48 -17.55
CA TYR A 54 -10.16 6.49 -16.50
C TYR A 54 -9.01 6.10 -15.58
N GLN A 55 -8.10 7.04 -15.31
CA GLN A 55 -7.01 6.86 -14.35
C GLN A 55 -7.35 7.58 -13.04
N PRO A 56 -7.79 6.86 -12.00
CA PRO A 56 -7.97 7.46 -10.68
C PRO A 56 -6.62 7.74 -10.02
N ASP A 57 -6.61 8.68 -9.10
CA ASP A 57 -5.51 8.83 -8.15
C ASP A 57 -5.58 7.68 -7.12
N TYR A 58 -4.89 6.59 -7.42
CA TYR A 58 -4.86 5.38 -6.59
C TYR A 58 -4.22 5.63 -5.22
N ILE A 59 -3.25 6.54 -5.11
CA ILE A 59 -2.59 6.87 -3.84
C ILE A 59 -3.54 7.66 -2.94
N PHE A 60 -4.23 8.65 -3.49
CA PHE A 60 -5.26 9.38 -2.75
C PHE A 60 -6.38 8.44 -2.27
N LEU A 61 -6.80 7.51 -3.14
CA LEU A 61 -7.82 6.53 -2.79
C LEU A 61 -7.32 5.59 -1.68
N LEU A 62 -6.10 5.07 -1.79
CA LEU A 62 -5.48 4.22 -0.78
C LEU A 62 -5.37 4.93 0.57
N ARG A 63 -4.89 6.18 0.58
CA ARG A 63 -4.83 7.01 1.79
C ARG A 63 -6.20 7.20 2.43
N SER A 64 -7.23 7.39 1.60
CA SER A 64 -8.61 7.53 2.07
C SER A 64 -9.13 6.24 2.72
N ILE A 65 -8.88 5.09 2.08
CA ILE A 65 -9.29 3.78 2.60
C ILE A 65 -8.53 3.46 3.90
N MET A 66 -7.21 3.66 3.93
CA MET A 66 -6.37 3.39 5.11
C MET A 66 -6.82 4.16 6.36
N ARG A 67 -7.32 5.39 6.21
CA ARG A 67 -7.84 6.19 7.33
C ARG A 67 -9.15 5.64 7.92
N ILE A 68 -9.96 4.98 7.10
CA ILE A 68 -11.29 4.46 7.49
C ILE A 68 -11.16 3.01 7.94
N ASN A 69 -10.46 2.20 7.16
CA ASN A 69 -10.27 0.78 7.38
C ASN A 69 -8.87 0.33 6.89
N PRO A 70 -7.87 0.28 7.79
CA PRO A 70 -6.52 -0.15 7.48
C PRO A 70 -6.43 -1.55 6.87
N GLU A 71 -7.21 -2.51 7.37
CA GLU A 71 -7.17 -3.90 6.89
C GLU A 71 -7.54 -4.01 5.42
N GLN A 72 -8.61 -3.30 5.03
CA GLN A 72 -9.02 -3.22 3.64
C GLN A 72 -8.03 -2.43 2.78
N GLY A 73 -7.42 -1.39 3.36
CA GLY A 73 -6.35 -0.62 2.71
C GLY A 73 -5.17 -1.50 2.32
N VAL A 74 -4.78 -2.47 3.16
CA VAL A 74 -3.70 -3.42 2.85
C VAL A 74 -4.06 -4.28 1.65
N GLN A 75 -5.28 -4.81 1.59
CA GLN A 75 -5.76 -5.62 0.46
C GLN A 75 -5.74 -4.81 -0.84
N PHE A 76 -6.12 -3.54 -0.77
CA PHE A 76 -6.07 -2.65 -1.92
C PHE A 76 -4.63 -2.35 -2.34
N ALA A 77 -3.73 -2.06 -1.40
CA ALA A 77 -2.30 -1.85 -1.68
C ALA A 77 -1.67 -3.03 -2.42
N GLN A 78 -1.93 -4.26 -1.99
CA GLN A 78 -1.47 -5.49 -2.65
C GLN A 78 -1.95 -5.58 -4.11
N LEU A 79 -3.18 -5.14 -4.37
CA LEU A 79 -3.74 -5.13 -5.72
C LEU A 79 -3.09 -4.06 -6.61
N LEU A 80 -2.65 -2.93 -6.04
CA LEU A 80 -2.02 -1.84 -6.79
C LEU A 80 -0.59 -2.14 -7.22
N VAL A 81 0.15 -2.99 -6.50
CA VAL A 81 1.58 -3.25 -6.76
C VAL A 81 1.83 -4.62 -7.41
N GLN A 82 0.81 -5.25 -8.01
CA GLN A 82 0.97 -6.54 -8.68
C GLN A 82 2.00 -6.46 -9.83
N ASP A 83 2.97 -7.39 -9.80
CA ASP A 83 4.20 -7.41 -10.63
C ASP A 83 3.97 -7.22 -12.15
N ASN A 84 2.84 -7.69 -12.71
CA ASN A 84 2.61 -7.64 -14.16
C ASN A 84 2.23 -6.25 -14.67
N GLU A 85 1.58 -5.42 -13.84
CA GLU A 85 1.07 -4.11 -14.24
C GLU A 85 0.83 -3.24 -12.99
N PRO A 86 1.89 -2.68 -12.38
CA PRO A 86 1.74 -1.86 -11.20
C PRO A 86 0.93 -0.60 -11.52
N LEU A 87 -0.15 -0.41 -10.77
CA LEU A 87 -1.07 0.74 -10.88
C LEU A 87 -0.61 1.92 -10.03
N ALA A 88 0.27 1.65 -9.05
CA ALA A 88 0.85 2.65 -8.18
C ALA A 88 2.33 2.34 -7.93
N ASP A 89 3.09 3.40 -7.65
CA ASP A 89 4.49 3.25 -7.25
C ASP A 89 4.59 2.62 -5.86
N LEU A 90 5.45 1.61 -5.72
CA LEU A 90 5.62 0.87 -4.48
C LEU A 90 6.13 1.78 -3.34
N THR A 91 6.99 2.76 -3.63
CA THR A 91 7.51 3.71 -2.63
C THR A 91 6.38 4.58 -2.09
N GLN A 92 5.50 5.09 -2.97
CA GLN A 92 4.34 5.87 -2.57
C GLN A 92 3.34 5.07 -1.73
N VAL A 93 3.14 3.79 -2.05
CA VAL A 93 2.29 2.91 -1.24
C VAL A 93 2.86 2.73 0.16
N VAL A 94 4.17 2.52 0.29
CA VAL A 94 4.87 2.44 1.59
C VAL A 94 4.72 3.73 2.39
N ASP A 95 4.84 4.90 1.74
CA ASP A 95 4.63 6.20 2.40
C ASP A 95 3.26 6.28 3.08
N VAL A 96 2.19 5.80 2.40
CA VAL A 96 0.84 5.80 2.95
C VAL A 96 0.73 4.92 4.20
N PHE A 97 1.39 3.75 4.23
CA PHE A 97 1.43 2.92 5.45
C PHE A 97 2.11 3.64 6.62
N LEU A 98 3.23 4.30 6.35
CA LEU A 98 4.01 5.00 7.37
C LEU A 98 3.30 6.25 7.89
N GLU A 99 2.61 6.99 7.02
CA GLU A 99 1.75 8.13 7.39
C GLU A 99 0.67 7.74 8.42
N GLN A 100 0.20 6.49 8.41
CA GLN A 100 -0.80 5.95 9.34
C GLN A 100 -0.18 5.18 10.51
N ASN A 101 1.16 5.18 10.66
CA ASN A 101 1.90 4.39 11.65
C ASN A 101 1.62 2.88 11.58
N LEU A 102 1.29 2.36 10.40
CA LEU A 102 0.98 0.93 10.19
C LEU A 102 2.25 0.13 9.91
N ILE A 103 3.17 0.09 10.89
CA ILE A 103 4.50 -0.52 10.70
C ILE A 103 4.42 -2.03 10.46
N GLN A 104 3.69 -2.79 11.29
CA GLN A 104 3.59 -4.24 11.12
C GLN A 104 2.92 -4.65 9.80
N PRO A 105 1.77 -4.05 9.39
CA PRO A 105 1.20 -4.30 8.08
C PRO A 105 2.13 -3.91 6.93
N CYS A 106 2.85 -2.79 7.05
CA CYS A 106 3.85 -2.36 6.07
C CYS A 106 4.98 -3.39 5.92
N THR A 107 5.48 -3.92 7.05
CA THR A 107 6.51 -4.96 7.06
C THR A 107 6.04 -6.21 6.32
N ALA A 108 4.85 -6.72 6.65
CA ALA A 108 4.30 -7.91 5.98
C ALA A 108 4.09 -7.67 4.47
N PHE A 109 3.59 -6.50 4.11
CA PHE A 109 3.41 -6.09 2.71
C PHE A 109 4.74 -6.03 1.94
N LEU A 110 5.77 -5.39 2.50
CA LEU A 110 7.08 -5.27 1.88
C LEU A 110 7.82 -6.60 1.80
N LEU A 111 7.66 -7.49 2.79
CA LEU A 111 8.25 -8.84 2.73
C LEU A 111 7.74 -9.64 1.52
N ASP A 112 6.45 -9.53 1.18
CA ASP A 112 5.91 -10.19 -0.02
C ASP A 112 6.30 -9.44 -1.32
N ALA A 113 6.25 -8.11 -1.31
CA ALA A 113 6.58 -7.29 -2.48
C ALA A 113 8.06 -7.38 -2.89
N LEU A 114 8.97 -7.53 -1.91
CA LEU A 114 10.42 -7.58 -2.13
C LEU A 114 10.99 -9.01 -2.16
N LYS A 115 10.15 -10.05 -2.14
CA LYS A 115 10.58 -11.46 -2.06
C LYS A 115 11.52 -11.91 -3.18
N ASN A 116 11.51 -11.20 -4.32
CA ASN A 116 12.38 -11.48 -5.45
C ASN A 116 13.80 -10.88 -5.29
N ASN A 117 14.05 -10.14 -4.19
CA ASN A 117 15.34 -9.52 -3.83
C ASN A 117 16.01 -8.84 -5.04
N ARG A 118 15.28 -7.96 -5.74
CA ARG A 118 15.79 -7.25 -6.89
C ARG A 118 16.65 -6.05 -6.46
N GLU A 119 17.70 -5.75 -7.24
CA GLU A 119 18.65 -4.67 -6.95
C GLU A 119 18.05 -3.27 -7.07
N ASP A 120 17.12 -3.08 -8.01
CA ASP A 120 16.38 -1.83 -8.25
C ASP A 120 15.45 -1.45 -7.09
N GLN A 121 15.22 -2.37 -6.16
CA GLN A 121 14.41 -2.19 -4.95
C GLN A 121 15.27 -2.08 -3.67
N GLY A 122 16.60 -1.93 -3.78
CA GLY A 122 17.52 -1.86 -2.64
C GLY A 122 17.19 -0.74 -1.64
N HIS A 123 16.67 0.40 -2.12
CA HIS A 123 16.21 1.49 -1.26
C HIS A 123 15.01 1.06 -0.39
N LEU A 124 14.09 0.27 -0.93
CA LEU A 124 12.94 -0.25 -0.19
C LEU A 124 13.34 -1.34 0.82
N GLN A 125 14.34 -2.17 0.48
CA GLN A 125 14.94 -3.10 1.44
C GLN A 125 15.55 -2.36 2.64
N THR A 126 16.31 -1.28 2.36
CA THR A 126 16.89 -0.42 3.39
C THR A 126 15.80 0.19 4.28
N ARG A 127 14.75 0.72 3.65
CA ARG A 127 13.62 1.35 4.36
C ARG A 127 12.84 0.37 5.23
N LEU A 128 12.62 -0.86 4.74
CA LEU A 128 12.00 -1.95 5.50
C LEU A 128 12.81 -2.26 6.78
N LEU A 129 14.13 -2.38 6.65
CA LEU A 129 15.01 -2.66 7.79
C LEU A 129 15.07 -1.47 8.75
N GLU A 130 15.21 -0.25 8.24
CA GLU A 130 15.25 0.97 9.03
C GLU A 130 14.02 1.11 9.92
N MET A 131 12.81 1.02 9.34
CA MET A 131 11.58 1.21 10.11
C MET A 131 11.42 0.14 11.20
N ASN A 132 11.83 -1.10 10.92
CA ASN A 132 11.79 -2.18 11.92
C ASN A 132 12.88 -2.01 12.97
N LEU A 133 14.10 -1.58 12.64
CA LEU A 133 15.15 -1.33 13.63
C LEU A 133 14.77 -0.19 14.59
N MET A 134 14.02 0.81 14.14
CA MET A 134 13.57 1.90 14.99
C MET A 134 12.37 1.52 15.87
N GLN A 135 11.45 0.70 15.38
CA GLN A 135 10.16 0.43 16.04
C GLN A 135 10.07 -0.96 16.67
N ALA A 136 10.69 -1.97 16.06
CA ALA A 136 10.62 -3.36 16.46
C ALA A 136 11.94 -4.11 16.15
N PRO A 137 13.03 -3.84 16.90
CA PRO A 137 14.37 -4.40 16.62
C PRO A 137 14.41 -5.93 16.48
N GLN A 138 13.56 -6.65 17.23
CA GLN A 138 13.47 -8.12 17.16
C GLN A 138 12.98 -8.61 15.79
N VAL A 139 12.06 -7.87 15.15
CA VAL A 139 11.57 -8.21 13.80
C VAL A 139 12.67 -7.95 12.78
N ALA A 140 13.40 -6.83 12.91
CA ALA A 140 14.54 -6.56 12.04
C ALA A 140 15.64 -7.62 12.18
N ASP A 141 15.98 -8.04 13.40
CA ASP A 141 16.96 -9.11 13.62
C ASP A 141 16.52 -10.43 12.97
N ALA A 142 15.24 -10.80 13.09
CA ALA A 142 14.70 -11.97 12.41
C ALA A 142 14.77 -11.86 10.87
N ILE A 143 14.51 -10.67 10.32
CA ILE A 143 14.61 -10.42 8.87
C ILE A 143 16.07 -10.60 8.40
N LEU A 144 17.02 -9.99 9.12
CA LEU A 144 18.45 -10.09 8.82
C LEU A 144 18.96 -11.53 8.99
N ALA A 145 18.53 -12.25 10.02
CA ALA A 145 18.90 -13.64 10.27
C ALA A 145 18.51 -14.59 9.13
N ASN A 146 17.38 -14.31 8.47
CA ASN A 146 16.88 -15.13 7.37
C ASN A 146 17.57 -14.85 6.02
N ASN A 147 18.48 -13.86 5.95
CA ASN A 147 19.19 -13.48 4.72
C ASN A 147 18.24 -13.23 3.52
N MET A 148 17.05 -12.67 3.77
CA MET A 148 16.04 -12.45 2.73
C MET A 148 16.43 -11.34 1.73
N PHE A 149 17.31 -10.43 2.15
CA PHE A 149 17.67 -9.22 1.39
C PHE A 149 19.18 -9.07 1.30
N THR A 150 19.68 -8.49 0.21
CA THR A 150 21.13 -8.33 -0.02
C THR A 150 21.53 -6.98 -0.62
N HIS A 151 20.57 -6.17 -1.09
CA HIS A 151 20.82 -4.93 -1.82
C HIS A 151 20.57 -3.66 -0.99
N TYR A 152 20.37 -3.79 0.32
CA TYR A 152 20.19 -2.65 1.23
C TYR A 152 21.52 -1.97 1.58
N ASP A 153 21.43 -0.74 2.07
CA ASP A 153 22.59 0.05 2.54
C ASP A 153 23.16 -0.56 3.84
N ARG A 154 24.18 -1.40 3.69
CA ARG A 154 24.83 -2.10 4.81
C ARG A 154 25.42 -1.15 5.86
N PRO A 155 26.22 -0.12 5.50
CA PRO A 155 26.73 0.85 6.47
C PRO A 155 25.64 1.51 7.31
N HIS A 156 24.55 1.93 6.68
CA HIS A 156 23.43 2.57 7.37
C HIS A 156 22.72 1.61 8.32
N ILE A 157 22.43 0.38 7.86
CA ILE A 157 21.79 -0.65 8.68
C ILE A 157 22.68 -1.06 9.86
N ALA A 158 24.01 -1.12 9.68
CA ALA A 158 24.95 -1.41 10.76
C ALA A 158 24.82 -0.39 11.91
N GLN A 159 24.80 0.91 11.58
CA GLN A 159 24.65 1.98 12.58
C GLN A 159 23.31 1.89 13.32
N LEU A 160 22.24 1.51 12.62
CA LEU A 160 20.92 1.33 13.24
C LEU A 160 20.89 0.08 14.14
N CYS A 161 21.55 -1.01 13.75
CA CYS A 161 21.72 -2.18 14.60
C CYS A 161 22.46 -1.84 15.90
N GLU A 162 23.53 -1.03 15.85
CA GLU A 162 24.22 -0.58 17.07
C GLU A 162 23.29 0.21 17.99
N LYS A 163 22.55 1.18 17.43
CA LYS A 163 21.58 1.98 18.19
C LYS A 163 20.47 1.14 18.81
N ALA A 164 20.08 0.06 18.15
CA ALA A 164 19.06 -0.88 18.62
C ALA A 164 19.61 -1.93 19.62
N GLY A 165 20.91 -1.93 19.93
CA GLY A 165 21.55 -2.89 20.83
C GLY A 165 21.92 -4.23 20.18
N LEU A 166 21.78 -4.37 18.86
CA LEU A 166 22.10 -5.57 18.09
C LEU A 166 23.58 -5.55 17.65
N LEU A 167 24.49 -5.52 18.62
CA LEU A 167 25.93 -5.32 18.37
C LEU A 167 26.54 -6.38 17.46
N GLN A 168 26.13 -7.64 17.58
CA GLN A 168 26.61 -8.72 16.72
C GLN A 168 26.23 -8.47 15.25
N ARG A 169 24.99 -8.05 15.00
CA ARG A 169 24.53 -7.71 13.64
C ARG A 169 25.27 -6.52 13.06
N ALA A 170 25.51 -5.49 13.87
CA ALA A 170 26.28 -4.34 13.42
C ALA A 170 27.68 -4.75 12.93
N LEU A 171 28.39 -5.59 13.69
CA LEU A 171 29.71 -6.09 13.31
C LEU A 171 29.69 -6.87 11.99
N GLU A 172 28.71 -7.75 11.80
CA GLU A 172 28.52 -8.51 10.56
C GLU A 172 28.34 -7.62 9.32
N HIS A 173 27.86 -6.38 9.50
CA HIS A 173 27.59 -5.43 8.42
C HIS A 173 28.72 -4.44 8.18
N TYR A 174 29.62 -4.25 9.14
CA TYR A 174 30.82 -3.42 8.98
C TYR A 174 31.97 -4.14 8.28
N THR A 175 31.94 -5.47 8.26
CA THR A 175 32.92 -6.35 7.57
C THR A 175 32.45 -6.75 6.17
#